data_AF-A0A2H1MXY0-F1
#
_entry.id   AF-A0A2H1MXY0-F1
#
_cell.length_a   1.000
_cell.length_b   1.000
_cell.length_c   1.000
_cell.angle_alpha   90.00
_cell.angle_beta   90.00
_cell.angle_gamma   90.00
#
_symmetry.space_group_name_H-M   'P 1'
#
loop_
_entity.id
_entity.type
_entity.pdbx_description
1 polymer ?
#
loop_
_entity_poly.entity_id
_entity_poly.type
_entity_poly.pdbx_seq_one_letter_code
_entity_poly.pdbx_strand_id
1 'polypeptide(L)'
;MKHRRNTDQTKISDSSILAMLIWQAELGIESQRRFCKFFVGLSHSRFNRRSRQLLPLIYLIRHVLNQEVDLSGKILIIDSFPVPVCQPVRNYRVKIFHDMADIGYKATKKSTIMALRFMPL
;
A
#
# COMPACT_ATOMS: atom_id res chain seq x y z
N MET A 1 -22.46 15.63 0.10
CA MET A 1 -21.90 14.78 1.19
C MET A 1 -23.03 14.33 2.10
N LYS A 2 -23.23 13.03 2.30
CA LYS A 2 -24.32 12.51 3.14
C LYS A 2 -23.92 12.66 4.62
N HIS A 3 -24.47 13.66 5.32
CA HIS A 3 -24.26 13.82 6.77
C HIS A 3 -24.89 12.63 7.50
N ARG A 4 -24.06 11.84 8.20
CA ARG A 4 -24.49 10.64 8.92
C ARG A 4 -24.54 10.93 10.42
N ARG A 5 -25.55 10.38 11.08
CA ARG A 5 -25.69 10.48 12.55
C ARG A 5 -24.53 9.73 13.23
N ASN A 6 -24.04 10.29 14.33
CA ASN A 6 -22.93 9.79 15.17
C ASN A 6 -21.51 10.02 14.63
N THR A 7 -21.30 10.97 13.72
CA THR A 7 -19.94 11.41 13.36
C THR A 7 -19.23 12.08 14.54
N ASP A 8 -20.01 12.61 15.49
CA ASP A 8 -19.51 13.38 16.64
C ASP A 8 -19.27 12.49 17.88
N GLN A 9 -19.72 11.23 17.86
CA GLN A 9 -19.43 10.23 18.89
C GLN A 9 -18.06 9.55 18.68
N THR A 10 -17.24 10.11 17.81
CA THR A 10 -16.03 9.48 17.30
C THR A 10 -14.86 9.74 18.24
N LYS A 11 -14.38 8.69 18.92
CA LYS A 11 -13.22 8.76 19.83
C LYS A 11 -11.87 9.01 19.12
N ILE A 12 -11.82 8.97 17.79
CA ILE A 12 -10.58 8.95 17.01
C ILE A 12 -10.70 9.93 15.84
N SER A 13 -9.74 10.87 15.77
CA SER A 13 -9.68 11.88 14.71
C SER A 13 -9.27 11.31 13.36
N ASP A 14 -9.57 12.03 12.27
CA ASP A 14 -9.20 11.59 10.92
C ASP A 14 -7.68 11.55 10.69
N SER A 15 -6.95 12.50 11.27
CA SER A 15 -5.49 12.51 11.28
C SER A 15 -4.91 11.28 11.99
N SER A 16 -5.49 10.87 13.12
CA SER A 16 -5.08 9.62 13.80
C SER A 16 -5.33 8.38 12.94
N ILE A 17 -6.44 8.35 12.18
CA ILE A 17 -6.74 7.24 11.26
C ILE A 17 -5.77 7.19 10.10
N LEU A 18 -5.42 8.36 9.52
CA LEU A 18 -4.40 8.44 8.48
C LEU A 18 -3.04 7.96 8.99
N ALA A 19 -2.60 8.43 10.15
CA ALA A 19 -1.35 7.99 10.77
C ALA A 19 -1.33 6.47 11.01
N MET A 20 -2.43 5.91 11.49
CA MET A 20 -2.58 4.46 11.66
C MET A 20 -2.51 3.68 10.34
N LEU A 21 -3.07 4.21 9.25
CA LEU A 21 -3.00 3.57 7.93
C LEU A 21 -1.59 3.60 7.33
N ILE A 22 -0.88 4.71 7.52
CA ILE A 22 0.53 4.83 7.13
C ILE A 22 1.37 3.86 7.95
N TRP A 23 1.17 3.80 9.27
CA TRP A 23 1.87 2.85 10.13
C TRP A 23 1.56 1.40 9.76
N GLN A 24 0.30 1.08 9.46
CA GLN A 24 -0.07 -0.25 8.96
C GLN A 24 0.72 -0.63 7.69
N ALA A 25 0.90 0.32 6.77
CA ALA A 25 1.66 0.11 5.54
C ALA A 25 3.16 -0.06 5.81
N GLU A 26 3.73 0.73 6.71
CA GLU A 26 5.15 0.63 7.13
C GLU A 26 5.46 -0.74 7.75
N LEU A 27 4.53 -1.31 8.53
CA LEU A 27 4.67 -2.66 9.09
C LEU A 27 4.45 -3.78 8.08
N GLY A 28 4.06 -3.47 6.84
CA GLY A 28 3.73 -4.47 5.81
C GLY A 28 2.49 -5.32 6.13
N ILE A 29 1.60 -4.84 7.01
CA ILE A 29 0.42 -5.59 7.42
C ILE A 29 -0.73 -5.34 6.44
N GLU A 30 -0.95 -6.26 5.50
CA GLU A 30 -2.07 -6.15 4.53
C GLU A 30 -3.46 -6.23 5.22
N SER A 31 -3.58 -6.96 6.33
CA SER A 31 -4.86 -7.21 6.99
C SER A 31 -5.20 -6.15 8.04
N GLN A 32 -6.22 -5.33 7.76
CA GLN A 32 -6.76 -4.39 8.77
C GLN A 32 -7.22 -5.08 10.05
N ARG A 33 -7.77 -6.29 9.94
CA ARG A 33 -8.20 -7.06 11.11
C ARG A 33 -7.03 -7.41 12.02
N ARG A 34 -5.90 -7.81 11.42
CA ARG A 34 -4.66 -8.09 12.16
C ARG A 34 -4.10 -6.82 12.78
N PHE A 35 -4.10 -5.72 12.04
CA PHE A 35 -3.65 -4.42 12.54
C PHE A 35 -4.50 -3.91 13.72
N CYS A 36 -5.82 -4.06 13.68
CA CYS A 36 -6.68 -3.63 14.78
C CYS A 36 -6.43 -4.41 16.08
N LYS A 37 -5.85 -5.61 16.04
CA LYS A 37 -5.53 -6.39 17.25
C LYS A 37 -4.42 -5.76 18.09
N PHE A 38 -3.59 -4.89 17.51
CA PHE A 38 -2.56 -4.17 18.25
C PHE A 38 -3.14 -3.12 19.21
N PHE A 39 -4.39 -2.72 19.03
CA PHE A 39 -5.03 -1.66 19.80
C PHE A 39 -6.19 -2.21 20.62
N VAL A 40 -6.12 -2.07 21.94
CA VAL A 40 -7.23 -2.41 22.83
C VAL A 40 -8.36 -1.42 22.63
N GLY A 41 -9.56 -1.91 22.33
CA GLY A 41 -10.77 -1.06 22.17
C GLY A 41 -10.97 -0.47 20.77
N LEU A 42 -10.09 -0.74 19.82
CA LEU A 42 -10.31 -0.34 18.42
C LEU A 42 -11.27 -1.30 17.72
N SER A 43 -12.49 -0.83 17.44
CA SER A 43 -13.45 -1.62 16.66
C SER A 43 -13.02 -1.70 15.20
N HIS A 44 -12.65 -2.90 14.74
CA HIS A 44 -12.30 -3.17 13.34
C HIS A 44 -13.34 -2.64 12.33
N SER A 45 -14.63 -2.82 12.61
CA SER A 45 -15.71 -2.35 11.73
C SER A 45 -15.74 -0.82 11.63
N ARG A 46 -15.58 -0.12 12.76
CA ARG A 46 -15.56 1.35 12.78
C ARG A 46 -14.31 1.90 12.11
N PHE A 47 -13.14 1.35 12.42
CA PHE A 47 -11.88 1.71 11.79
C PHE A 47 -11.96 1.54 10.28
N ASN A 48 -12.30 0.35 9.79
CA ASN A 48 -12.41 0.06 8.35
C ASN A 48 -13.41 0.98 7.63
N ARG A 49 -14.54 1.29 8.27
CA ARG A 49 -15.52 2.22 7.69
C ARG A 49 -14.94 3.63 7.53
N ARG A 50 -14.22 4.14 8.53
CA ARG A 50 -13.58 5.46 8.47
C ARG A 50 -12.39 5.48 7.51
N SER A 51 -11.55 4.46 7.51
CA SER A 51 -10.45 4.31 6.55
C SER A 51 -10.96 4.39 5.12
N ARG A 52 -12.09 3.72 4.81
CA ARG A 52 -12.72 3.80 3.49
C ARG A 52 -13.27 5.20 3.15
N GLN A 53 -13.72 5.96 4.14
CA GLN A 53 -14.15 7.35 3.93
C GLN A 53 -12.97 8.27 3.61
N LEU A 54 -11.80 8.02 4.19
CA LEU A 54 -10.58 8.80 3.97
C LEU A 54 -9.75 8.32 2.77
N LEU A 55 -10.12 7.20 2.15
CA LEU A 55 -9.41 6.63 1.01
C LEU A 55 -9.23 7.62 -0.16
N PRO A 56 -10.24 8.44 -0.55
CA PRO A 56 -10.05 9.46 -1.59
C PRO A 56 -8.97 10.48 -1.24
N LEU A 57 -8.87 10.89 0.04
CA LEU A 57 -7.85 11.83 0.50
C LEU A 57 -6.45 11.20 0.45
N ILE A 58 -6.32 9.93 0.82
CA ILE A 58 -5.05 9.19 0.70
C ILE A 58 -4.61 9.11 -0.75
N TYR A 59 -5.54 8.83 -1.67
CA TYR A 59 -5.24 8.84 -3.11
C TYR A 59 -4.77 10.21 -3.60
N LEU A 60 -5.41 11.29 -3.14
CA LEU A 60 -5.00 12.65 -3.49
C LEU A 60 -3.59 12.96 -2.96
N ILE A 61 -3.31 12.65 -1.69
CA ILE A 61 -1.96 12.83 -1.10
C ILE A 61 -0.93 12.06 -1.91
N ARG A 62 -1.19 10.78 -2.20
CA ARG A 62 -0.30 9.95 -3.01
C ARG A 62 -0.12 10.52 -4.42
N HIS A 63 -1.17 11.03 -5.04
CA HIS A 63 -1.10 11.62 -6.37
C HIS A 63 -0.19 12.85 -6.38
N VAL A 64 -0.39 13.78 -5.45
CA VAL A 64 0.45 14.98 -5.30
C VAL A 64 1.89 14.60 -5.02
N LEU A 65 2.14 13.71 -4.05
CA LEU A 65 3.49 13.25 -3.75
C LEU A 65 4.18 12.61 -4.96
N ASN A 66 3.46 11.88 -5.80
CA ASN A 66 4.02 11.31 -7.03
C ASN A 66 4.29 12.36 -8.12
N GLN A 67 3.61 13.51 -8.11
CA GLN A 67 3.87 14.61 -9.04
C GLN A 67 5.14 15.38 -8.67
N GLU A 68 5.44 15.49 -7.38
CA GLU A 68 6.66 16.13 -6.87
C GLU A 68 7.93 15.27 -7.05
N VAL A 69 7.77 13.99 -7.42
CA VAL A 69 8.91 13.15 -7.79
C VAL A 69 9.38 13.53 -9.19
N ASP A 70 10.45 14.32 -9.28
CA ASP A 70 11.12 14.60 -10.54
C ASP A 70 11.68 13.29 -11.14
N LEU A 71 11.14 12.94 -12.30
CA LEU A 71 11.49 11.73 -13.07
C LEU A 71 12.50 12.02 -14.17
N SER A 72 13.03 13.26 -14.26
CA SER A 72 14.03 13.62 -15.26
C SER A 72 15.34 12.87 -14.97
N GLY A 73 15.55 11.75 -15.67
CA GLY A 73 16.81 11.01 -15.71
C GLY A 73 16.97 9.82 -14.76
N LYS A 74 15.95 9.44 -13.96
CA LYS A 74 16.03 8.25 -13.08
C LYS A 74 14.99 7.20 -13.48
N ILE A 75 15.42 5.95 -13.63
CA ILE A 75 14.54 4.79 -13.80
C ILE A 75 13.71 4.65 -12.51
N LEU A 76 12.46 5.10 -12.53
CA LEU A 76 11.54 4.88 -11.41
C LEU A 76 11.04 3.44 -11.45
N ILE A 77 11.52 2.62 -10.52
CA ILE A 77 10.99 1.28 -10.30
C ILE A 77 9.66 1.43 -9.55
N ILE A 78 8.54 1.47 -10.28
CA ILE A 78 7.16 1.51 -9.77
C ILE A 78 6.73 0.12 -9.22
N ASP A 79 7.63 -0.65 -8.59
CA ASP A 79 7.36 -2.05 -8.21
C ASP A 79 7.04 -2.23 -6.71
N SER A 80 6.82 -1.16 -5.96
CA SER A 80 6.39 -1.26 -4.55
C SER A 80 4.92 -1.66 -4.38
N PHE A 81 4.14 -1.83 -5.46
CA PHE A 81 2.80 -2.40 -5.39
C PHE A 81 2.55 -3.40 -6.53
N PRO A 82 2.24 -4.67 -6.24
CA PRO A 82 2.02 -5.67 -7.28
C PRO A 82 0.68 -5.41 -7.97
N VAL A 83 0.71 -4.65 -9.07
CA VAL A 83 -0.46 -4.52 -9.96
C VAL A 83 -0.55 -5.82 -10.78
N PRO A 84 -1.56 -6.69 -10.54
CA PRO A 84 -1.61 -8.02 -11.17
C PRO A 84 -1.66 -7.95 -12.70
N VAL A 85 -2.30 -6.91 -13.25
CA VAL A 85 -2.38 -6.67 -14.70
C VAL A 85 -1.00 -6.47 -15.33
N CYS A 86 -0.04 -5.91 -14.60
CA CYS A 86 1.30 -5.67 -15.10
C CYS A 86 2.22 -6.90 -14.96
N GLN A 87 1.75 -8.03 -14.42
CA GLN A 87 2.59 -9.20 -14.16
C GLN A 87 3.25 -9.79 -15.42
N PRO A 88 2.56 -9.94 -16.57
CA PRO A 88 3.18 -10.49 -17.79
C PRO A 88 4.31 -9.60 -18.31
N VAL A 89 4.10 -8.28 -18.34
CA VAL A 89 5.10 -7.30 -18.77
C VAL A 89 6.31 -7.29 -17.83
N ARG A 90 6.06 -7.43 -16.52
CA ARG A 90 7.13 -7.53 -15.51
C ARG A 90 7.95 -8.80 -15.69
N ASN A 91 7.31 -9.95 -15.87
CA ASN A 91 8.02 -11.22 -16.14
C ASN A 91 8.88 -11.13 -17.42
N TYR A 92 8.41 -10.41 -18.44
CA TYR A 92 9.22 -10.14 -19.63
C TYR A 92 10.42 -9.23 -19.33
N ARG A 93 10.23 -8.15 -18.56
CA ARG A 93 11.30 -7.22 -18.19
C ARG A 93 12.37 -7.80 -17.28
N VAL A 94 12.08 -8.85 -16.48
CA VAL A 94 13.14 -9.58 -15.75
C VAL A 94 14.20 -10.11 -16.71
N LYS A 95 13.83 -10.53 -17.93
CA LYS A 95 14.82 -10.97 -18.93
C LYS A 95 15.77 -9.86 -19.36
N ILE A 96 15.32 -8.60 -19.31
CA ILE A 96 16.13 -7.42 -19.65
C ILE A 96 17.05 -7.06 -18.48
N PHE A 97 16.55 -7.15 -17.25
CA PHE A 97 17.27 -6.82 -16.02
C PHE A 97 17.75 -8.05 -15.25
N HIS A 98 18.17 -9.10 -15.96
CA HIS A 98 18.52 -10.40 -15.36
C HIS A 98 19.63 -10.33 -14.31
N ASP A 99 20.52 -9.34 -14.41
CA ASP A 99 21.59 -9.09 -13.42
C ASP A 99 21.07 -8.45 -12.11
N MET A 100 19.88 -7.83 -12.16
CA MET A 100 19.33 -7.00 -11.07
C MET A 100 18.03 -7.55 -10.48
N ALA A 101 17.36 -8.50 -11.15
CA ALA A 101 16.07 -9.03 -10.72
C ALA A 101 15.91 -10.51 -11.08
N ASP A 102 15.27 -11.24 -10.17
CA ASP A 102 14.93 -12.65 -10.31
C ASP A 102 13.40 -12.85 -10.29
N ILE A 103 12.92 -13.97 -10.83
CA ILE A 103 11.50 -14.38 -10.74
C ILE A 103 11.35 -15.37 -9.58
N GLY A 104 10.58 -14.97 -8.56
CA GLY A 104 10.16 -15.83 -7.47
C GLY A 104 8.75 -16.38 -7.67
N TYR A 105 8.45 -17.56 -7.12
CA TYR A 105 7.10 -18.11 -7.09
C TYR A 105 6.46 -17.98 -5.70
N LYS A 106 5.27 -17.37 -5.62
CA LYS A 106 4.50 -17.25 -4.39
C LYS A 106 3.44 -18.35 -4.33
N ALA A 107 3.75 -19.44 -3.63
CA ALA A 107 2.89 -20.61 -3.52
C ALA A 107 1.47 -20.30 -3.00
N THR A 108 1.34 -19.43 -2.00
CA THR A 108 0.04 -19.06 -1.39
C THR A 108 -0.95 -18.45 -2.38
N LYS A 109 -0.46 -17.66 -3.35
CA LYS A 109 -1.30 -17.01 -4.37
C LYS A 109 -1.19 -17.69 -5.74
N LYS A 110 -0.43 -18.80 -5.83
CA LYS A 110 -0.08 -19.51 -7.06
C LYS A 110 0.38 -18.58 -8.19
N SER A 111 1.12 -17.53 -7.87
CA SER A 111 1.51 -16.49 -8.82
C SER A 111 3.01 -16.23 -8.78
N THR A 112 3.59 -15.88 -9.93
CA THR A 112 4.97 -15.39 -10.02
C THR A 112 5.06 -13.94 -9.56
N ILE A 113 6.17 -13.61 -8.92
CA ILE A 113 6.53 -12.27 -8.46
C ILE A 113 7.93 -11.95 -8.97
N MET A 114 8.17 -10.69 -9.36
CA MET A 114 9.52 -10.19 -9.56
C MET A 114 10.11 -9.86 -8.18
N ALA A 115 11.37 -10.21 -7.95
CA ALA A 115 12.13 -9.80 -6.79
C ALA A 115 13.42 -9.13 -7.27
N LEU A 116 13.72 -7.94 -6.75
CA LEU A 116 15.00 -7.28 -7.00
C LEU A 116 16.09 -8.03 -6.23
N ARG A 117 17.23 -8.30 -6.88
CA ARG A 117 18.44 -8.73 -6.19
C ARG A 117 18.98 -7.53 -5.43
N PHE A 118 19.04 -7.64 -4.10
CA PHE A 118 19.86 -6.72 -3.32
C PHE A 118 21.33 -7.05 -3.65
N MET A 119 21.97 -6.22 -4.48
CA MET A 119 23.42 -6.28 -4.62
C MET A 119 24.02 -5.80 -3.29
N PRO A 120 24.88 -6.60 -2.62
CA PRO A 120 25.70 -6.05 -1.56
C PRO A 120 26.63 -5.00 -2.18
N LEU A 121 26.66 -3.81 -1.58
CA LEU A 121 27.67 -2.79 -1.86
C LEU A 121 29.07 -3.32 -1.54
#